data_AF-A0A1L5L3C8-F1
#
_entry.id   AF-A0A1L5L3C8-F1
#
_cell.length_a   1.000
_cell.length_b   1.000
_cell.length_c   1.000
_cell.angle_alpha   90.00
_cell.angle_beta   90.00
_cell.angle_gamma   90.00
#
_symmetry.space_group_name_H-M   'P 1'
#
loop_
_entity.id
_entity.type
_entity.pdbx_description
1 polymer ?
#
loop_
_entity_poly.entity_id
_entity_poly.type
_entity_poly.pdbx_seq_one_letter_code
_entity_poly.pdbx_strand_id
1 'polypeptide(L)'
;MAELLDAMGCCSDLRLRRTLKNSSMLSSDVSAGYDPAYGEAFEKKNAAYLGRGIVLNKFTGARGKSGSNDANAEYVARVRNIFDSHEVAFQTAELGKVDVGGGGTIAYIAALYGMEVIDSGVAVL
;
A
#
# COMPACT_ATOMS: atom_id res chain seq x y z
N MET A 1 9.27 5.20 -16.88
CA MET A 1 8.13 5.32 -17.82
C MET A 1 8.43 6.19 -19.04
N ALA A 2 9.01 7.39 -18.88
CA ALA A 2 9.36 8.24 -20.02
C ALA A 2 10.27 7.53 -21.04
N GLU A 3 11.33 6.85 -20.58
CA GLU A 3 12.24 6.07 -21.43
C GLU A 3 11.51 4.95 -22.19
N LEU A 4 10.53 4.29 -21.56
CA LEU A 4 9.70 3.27 -22.23
C LEU A 4 8.85 3.88 -23.35
N LEU A 5 8.21 5.03 -23.09
CA LEU A 5 7.42 5.72 -24.11
C LEU A 5 8.29 6.21 -25.26
N ASP A 6 9.52 6.65 -24.97
CA ASP A 6 10.51 7.06 -25.97
C ASP A 6 10.97 5.89 -26.83
N ALA A 7 11.33 4.76 -26.21
CA ALA A 7 11.67 3.52 -26.92
C ALA A 7 10.52 3.01 -27.80
N MET A 8 9.26 3.28 -27.43
CA MET A 8 8.08 2.95 -28.23
C MET A 8 7.76 3.99 -29.33
N GLY A 9 8.61 5.02 -29.51
CA GLY A 9 8.41 6.08 -30.51
C GLY A 9 7.20 6.98 -30.22
N CYS A 10 6.79 7.04 -28.94
CA CYS A 10 5.49 7.55 -28.55
C CYS A 10 5.57 8.56 -27.38
N CYS A 11 6.76 9.08 -27.12
CA CYS A 11 7.01 10.03 -26.05
C CYS A 11 6.30 11.37 -26.29
N SER A 12 5.47 11.78 -25.34
CA SER A 12 5.01 13.15 -25.18
C SER A 12 4.64 13.40 -23.73
N ASP A 13 4.71 14.64 -23.27
CA ASP A 13 4.32 15.00 -21.89
C ASP A 13 2.87 14.56 -21.57
N LEU A 14 1.94 14.78 -22.50
CA LEU A 14 0.55 14.34 -22.34
C LEU A 14 0.43 12.82 -22.21
N ARG A 15 1.21 12.06 -22.98
CA ARG A 15 1.20 10.59 -22.89
C ARG A 15 1.83 10.12 -21.60
N LEU A 16 2.94 10.71 -21.16
CA LEU A 16 3.56 10.40 -19.87
C LEU A 16 2.59 10.61 -18.70
N ARG A 17 1.93 11.77 -18.62
CA ARG A 17 0.94 12.07 -17.57
C ARG A 17 -0.23 11.10 -17.58
N ARG A 18 -0.75 10.76 -18.77
CA ARG A 18 -1.83 9.79 -18.93
C ARG A 18 -1.38 8.38 -18.55
N THR A 19 -0.17 7.97 -18.93
CA THR A 19 0.37 6.65 -18.58
C THR A 19 0.53 6.52 -17.07
N LEU A 20 1.12 7.52 -16.41
CA LEU A 20 1.24 7.55 -14.95
C LEU A 20 -0.14 7.47 -14.28
N LYS A 21 -1.08 8.34 -14.67
CA LYS A 21 -2.44 8.35 -14.08
C LYS A 21 -3.18 7.01 -14.24
N ASN A 22 -2.95 6.27 -15.32
CA ASN A 22 -3.60 4.98 -15.57
C ASN A 22 -2.76 3.78 -15.09
N SER A 23 -1.71 4.02 -14.31
CA SER A 23 -0.88 2.97 -13.73
C SER A 23 -1.27 2.68 -12.29
N SER A 24 -1.09 1.43 -11.90
CA SER A 24 -1.34 0.92 -10.56
C SER A 24 -0.01 0.49 -9.93
N MET A 25 0.20 0.77 -8.64
CA MET A 25 1.41 0.43 -7.89
C MET A 25 1.08 -0.28 -6.58
N LEU A 26 1.87 -1.32 -6.28
CA LEU A 26 1.99 -1.92 -4.96
C LEU A 26 3.23 -1.32 -4.30
N SER A 27 3.04 -0.32 -3.43
CA SER A 27 4.13 0.32 -2.68
C SER A 27 4.60 -0.69 -1.63
N SER A 28 5.74 -1.33 -1.92
CA SER A 28 6.18 -2.50 -1.17
C SER A 28 7.11 -2.11 -0.03
N ASP A 29 6.63 -2.24 1.21
CA ASP A 29 7.40 -2.03 2.44
C ASP A 29 6.94 -3.01 3.54
N VAL A 30 7.76 -3.22 4.56
CA VAL A 30 7.43 -4.13 5.66
C VAL A 30 6.32 -3.57 6.56
N SER A 31 5.54 -4.46 7.17
CA SER A 31 4.50 -4.11 8.15
C SER A 31 4.85 -4.64 9.53
N ALA A 32 4.47 -3.91 10.59
CA ALA A 32 4.68 -4.36 11.96
C ALA A 32 3.81 -5.58 12.26
N GLY A 33 4.45 -6.72 12.49
CA GLY A 33 3.80 -7.95 12.95
C GLY A 33 3.40 -7.86 14.40
N TYR A 34 2.26 -8.45 14.75
CA TYR A 34 1.75 -8.52 16.11
C TYR A 34 2.75 -9.25 17.00
N ASP A 35 3.33 -8.53 17.96
CA ASP A 35 4.17 -9.09 19.01
C ASP A 35 3.33 -9.35 20.28
N PRO A 36 3.15 -10.61 20.72
CA PRO A 36 2.46 -10.92 21.96
C PRO A 36 3.08 -10.32 23.22
N ALA A 37 4.40 -10.06 23.21
CA ALA A 37 5.11 -9.45 24.33
C ALA A 37 4.78 -7.97 24.51
N TYR A 38 4.34 -7.30 23.43
CA TYR A 38 3.96 -5.88 23.41
C TYR A 38 2.55 -5.68 22.83
N GLY A 39 1.64 -6.61 23.16
CA GLY A 39 0.29 -6.65 22.58
C GLY A 39 -0.54 -5.39 22.81
N GLU A 40 -0.21 -4.59 23.82
CA GLU A 40 -0.81 -3.30 24.12
C GLU A 40 -0.57 -2.24 23.03
N ALA A 41 0.47 -2.39 22.19
CA ALA A 41 0.77 -1.47 21.09
C ALA A 41 -0.11 -1.69 19.83
N PHE A 42 -0.86 -2.80 19.79
CA PHE A 42 -1.59 -3.23 18.59
C PHE A 42 -3.11 -3.32 18.79
N GLU A 43 -3.87 -2.94 17.77
CA GLU A 43 -5.30 -3.27 17.69
C GLU A 43 -5.40 -4.68 17.08
N LYS A 44 -5.89 -5.66 17.85
CA LYS A 44 -5.78 -7.09 17.48
C LYS A 44 -6.52 -7.47 16.20
N LYS A 45 -7.57 -6.75 15.81
CA LYS A 45 -8.37 -7.04 14.62
C LYS A 45 -7.76 -6.45 13.35
N ASN A 46 -6.93 -5.42 13.49
CA ASN A 46 -6.28 -4.67 12.42
C ASN A 46 -4.74 -4.81 12.49
N ALA A 47 -4.19 -5.75 13.25
CA ALA A 47 -2.77 -6.03 13.28
C ALA A 47 -2.37 -7.07 12.22
N ALA A 48 -1.17 -6.95 11.67
CA ALA A 48 -0.62 -7.96 10.80
C ALA A 48 -0.09 -9.15 11.62
N TYR A 49 -0.33 -10.37 11.17
CA TYR A 49 0.19 -11.59 11.80
C TYR A 49 1.16 -12.30 10.87
N LEU A 50 2.23 -12.84 11.45
CA LEU A 50 3.19 -13.67 10.72
C LEU A 50 2.50 -14.89 10.10
N GLY A 51 2.94 -15.27 8.89
CA GLY A 51 2.47 -16.48 8.20
C GLY A 51 1.06 -16.39 7.61
N ARG A 52 0.39 -15.22 7.64
CA ARG A 52 -0.96 -15.04 7.06
C ARG A 52 -0.96 -14.35 5.69
N GLY A 53 0.15 -14.47 4.97
CA GLY A 53 0.30 -13.90 3.64
C GLY A 53 0.63 -12.40 3.64
N ILE A 54 0.52 -11.78 2.46
CA ILE A 54 0.90 -10.37 2.25
C ILE A 54 -0.05 -9.44 3.01
N VAL A 55 0.51 -8.40 3.63
CA VAL A 55 -0.21 -7.37 4.34
C VAL A 55 -0.55 -6.26 3.38
N LEU A 56 -1.80 -5.80 3.39
CA LEU A 56 -2.26 -4.60 2.69
C LEU A 56 -2.61 -3.52 3.71
N ASN A 57 -1.96 -2.37 3.58
CA ASN A 57 -2.24 -1.20 4.42
C ASN A 57 -2.95 -0.15 3.56
N LYS A 58 -4.22 0.13 3.88
CA LYS A 58 -4.99 1.16 3.16
C LYS A 58 -4.43 2.56 3.43
N PHE A 59 -3.93 2.78 4.65
CA PHE A 59 -3.25 3.98 5.09
C PHE A 59 -2.25 3.62 6.19
N THR A 60 -1.15 4.38 6.28
CA THR A 60 -0.02 4.11 7.19
C THR A 60 0.37 5.33 8.05
N GLY A 61 -0.38 6.44 7.96
CA GLY A 61 0.01 7.74 8.52
C GLY A 61 -0.21 7.90 10.02
N ALA A 62 0.24 9.05 10.55
CA ALA A 62 0.12 9.42 11.96
C ALA A 62 -1.05 10.39 12.20
N ARG A 63 -1.56 10.49 13.44
CA ARG A 63 -2.51 11.53 13.87
C ARG A 63 -3.74 11.66 12.95
N GLY A 64 -4.41 10.53 12.66
CA GLY A 64 -5.55 10.52 11.74
C GLY A 64 -5.15 10.59 10.26
N LYS A 65 -4.16 9.77 9.85
CA LYS A 65 -3.70 9.57 8.46
C LYS A 65 -2.83 10.69 7.86
N SER A 66 -2.35 11.62 8.67
CA SER A 66 -1.44 12.67 8.19
C SER A 66 -0.18 12.07 7.55
N GLY A 67 0.23 12.64 6.41
CA GLY A 67 1.44 12.23 5.68
C GLY A 67 1.36 10.87 4.98
N SER A 68 0.17 10.29 4.81
CA SER A 68 0.01 8.98 4.16
C SER A 68 -0.78 9.02 2.87
N ASN A 69 -0.60 7.98 2.06
CA ASN A 69 -1.53 7.66 0.99
C ASN A 69 -2.75 6.94 1.58
N ASP A 70 -3.95 7.34 1.18
CA ASP A 70 -5.19 6.63 1.47
C ASP A 70 -5.70 5.99 0.18
N ALA A 71 -5.47 4.68 0.01
CA ALA A 71 -5.84 3.96 -1.19
C ALA A 71 -7.37 3.99 -1.40
N ASN A 72 -7.81 4.29 -2.62
CA ASN A 72 -9.22 4.35 -2.96
C ASN A 72 -9.87 2.97 -2.90
N ALA A 73 -11.16 2.93 -2.54
CA ALA A 73 -11.87 1.68 -2.27
C ALA A 73 -11.97 0.78 -3.52
N GLU A 74 -12.12 1.38 -4.71
CA GLU A 74 -12.20 0.66 -5.97
C GLU A 74 -10.89 -0.07 -6.29
N TYR A 75 -9.75 0.58 -6.04
CA TYR A 75 -8.44 -0.04 -6.24
C TYR A 75 -8.19 -1.16 -5.23
N VAL A 76 -8.55 -0.96 -3.96
CA VAL A 76 -8.48 -2.02 -2.93
C VAL A 76 -9.34 -3.22 -3.35
N ALA A 77 -10.55 -2.99 -3.85
CA ALA A 77 -11.43 -4.06 -4.33
C ALA A 77 -10.81 -4.82 -5.51
N ARG A 78 -10.19 -4.12 -6.46
CA ARG A 78 -9.48 -4.72 -7.59
C ARG A 78 -8.32 -5.60 -7.12
N VAL A 79 -7.49 -5.13 -6.20
CA VAL A 79 -6.35 -5.89 -5.65
C VAL A 79 -6.83 -7.14 -4.91
N ARG A 80 -7.84 -7.00 -4.05
CA ARG A 80 -8.45 -8.14 -3.33
C ARG A 80 -8.95 -9.21 -4.29
N ASN A 81 -9.69 -8.81 -5.32
CA ASN A 81 -10.20 -9.75 -6.33
C ASN A 81 -9.08 -10.48 -7.07
N ILE A 82 -7.95 -9.80 -7.36
CA ILE A 82 -6.78 -10.44 -7.98
C ILE A 82 -6.21 -11.50 -7.03
N PHE A 83 -6.03 -11.18 -5.75
CA PHE A 83 -5.48 -12.14 -4.78
C PHE A 83 -6.43 -13.32 -4.54
N ASP A 84 -7.72 -13.07 -4.37
CA ASP A 84 -8.74 -14.10 -4.20
C ASP A 84 -8.80 -15.05 -5.41
N SER A 85 -8.79 -14.51 -6.63
CA SER A 85 -8.86 -15.31 -7.87
C SER A 85 -7.60 -16.13 -8.19
N HIS A 86 -6.46 -15.77 -7.60
CA HIS A 86 -5.18 -16.46 -7.78
C HIS A 86 -4.75 -17.23 -6.51
N GLU A 87 -5.65 -17.39 -5.54
CA GLU A 87 -5.41 -18.13 -4.29
C GLU A 87 -4.20 -17.58 -3.50
N VAL A 88 -3.97 -16.27 -3.59
CA VAL A 88 -2.91 -15.58 -2.84
C VAL A 88 -3.43 -15.22 -1.46
N ALA A 89 -2.82 -15.77 -0.41
CA ALA A 89 -3.14 -15.39 0.96
C ALA A 89 -2.75 -13.93 1.22
N PHE A 90 -3.69 -13.14 1.75
CA PHE A 90 -3.45 -11.77 2.17
C PHE A 90 -4.22 -11.43 3.44
N GLN A 91 -3.82 -10.34 4.07
CA GLN A 91 -4.45 -9.76 5.24
C GLN A 91 -4.45 -8.24 5.14
N THR A 92 -5.36 -7.58 5.82
CA THR A 92 -5.36 -6.11 5.96
C THR A 92 -4.85 -5.74 7.34
N ALA A 93 -4.03 -4.70 7.42
CA ALA A 93 -3.58 -4.18 8.70
C ALA A 93 -3.52 -2.65 8.71
N GLU A 94 -3.42 -2.13 9.93
CA GLU A 94 -3.03 -0.77 10.25
C GLU A 94 -1.70 -0.80 11.01
N LEU A 95 -0.98 0.31 10.96
CA LEU A 95 0.33 0.43 11.60
C LEU A 95 0.18 0.72 13.10
N GLY A 96 -0.16 -0.32 13.87
CA GLY A 96 -0.36 -0.25 15.33
C GLY A 96 -1.69 0.37 15.75
N LYS A 97 -1.88 0.58 17.06
CA LYS A 97 -3.04 1.33 17.58
C LYS A 97 -2.97 2.80 17.16
N VAL A 98 -4.15 3.40 17.00
CA VAL A 98 -4.31 4.85 16.81
C VAL A 98 -3.48 5.61 17.87
N ASP A 99 -2.66 6.55 17.39
CA ASP A 99 -1.78 7.43 18.18
C ASP A 99 -0.63 6.75 18.94
N VAL A 100 -0.45 5.44 18.84
CA VAL A 100 0.72 4.73 19.39
C VAL A 100 1.91 4.79 18.42
N GLY A 101 1.63 4.81 17.12
CA GLY A 101 2.63 4.85 16.06
C GLY A 101 2.35 5.94 15.03
N GLY A 102 3.39 6.26 14.26
CA GLY A 102 3.29 7.07 13.06
C GLY A 102 4.15 6.43 11.98
N GLY A 103 3.54 6.06 10.88
CA GLY A 103 4.24 5.55 9.70
C GLY A 103 4.20 6.56 8.55
N GLY A 104 4.63 6.07 7.40
CA GLY A 104 4.65 6.81 6.15
C GLY A 104 5.58 6.10 5.19
N THR A 105 5.04 5.69 4.05
CA THR A 105 5.81 5.04 2.98
C THR A 105 6.00 6.02 1.82
N ILE A 106 6.69 5.58 0.78
CA ILE A 106 6.80 6.34 -0.47
C ILE A 106 5.53 6.31 -1.34
N ALA A 107 4.45 5.65 -0.90
CA ALA A 107 3.22 5.51 -1.67
C ALA A 107 2.62 6.86 -2.09
N TYR A 108 2.75 7.89 -1.26
CA TYR A 108 2.22 9.22 -1.57
C TYR A 108 2.97 9.86 -2.74
N ILE A 109 4.27 9.57 -2.93
CA ILE A 109 5.10 10.17 -3.99
C ILE A 109 4.58 9.73 -5.37
N ALA A 110 4.27 8.44 -5.53
CA ALA A 110 3.69 7.93 -6.77
C ALA A 110 2.24 8.42 -6.98
N ALA A 111 1.46 8.52 -5.91
CA ALA A 111 0.09 9.03 -5.98
C ALA A 111 0.01 10.51 -6.39
N LEU A 112 1.05 11.33 -6.15
CA LEU A 112 1.13 12.70 -6.67
C LEU A 112 1.05 12.77 -8.21
N TYR A 113 1.41 11.68 -8.90
CA TYR A 113 1.27 11.55 -10.35
C TYR A 113 -0.10 11.02 -10.79
N GLY A 114 -1.04 10.85 -9.86
CA GLY A 114 -2.39 10.32 -10.11
C GLY A 114 -2.44 8.80 -10.26
N MET A 115 -1.39 8.09 -9.87
CA MET A 115 -1.37 6.61 -9.85
C MET A 115 -2.30 6.06 -8.77
N GLU A 116 -2.90 4.91 -9.03
CA GLU A 116 -3.53 4.11 -7.97
C GLU A 116 -2.43 3.39 -7.18
N VAL A 117 -2.34 3.63 -5.88
CA VAL A 117 -1.26 3.06 -5.05
C VAL A 117 -1.84 2.53 -3.75
N ILE A 118 -1.33 1.38 -3.30
CA ILE A 118 -1.64 0.79 -2.00
C ILE A 118 -0.34 0.31 -1.37
N ASP A 119 -0.21 0.48 -0.06
CA ASP A 119 0.91 -0.08 0.69
C ASP A 119 0.72 -1.58 0.87
N SER A 120 1.79 -2.32 0.65
CA SER A 120 1.78 -3.78 0.73
C SER A 120 3.11 -4.33 1.21
N GLY A 121 3.12 -5.48 1.87
CA GLY A 121 4.37 -6.19 2.12
C GLY A 121 4.28 -7.24 3.22
N VAL A 122 5.42 -7.70 3.70
CA VAL A 122 5.49 -8.79 4.67
C VAL A 122 5.44 -8.27 6.10
N ALA A 123 4.77 -9.01 6.99
CA ALA A 123 4.81 -8.76 8.42
C ALA A 123 6.19 -9.16 8.99
N VAL A 124 6.79 -8.29 9.79
CA VAL A 124 8.09 -8.51 10.46
C VAL A 124 7.98 -8.26 11.96
N LEU A 125 8.80 -8.94 12.77
CA LEU A 125 8.94 -8.74 14.22
C LEU A 125 10.23 -7.99 14.53
#